data_AF-A0A2H9LGE1-F1
#
_entry.id   AF-A0A2H9LGE1-F1
#
_cell.length_a   1.000
_cell.length_b   1.000
_cell.length_c   1.000
_cell.angle_alpha   90.00
_cell.angle_beta   90.00
_cell.angle_gamma   90.00
#
_symmetry.space_group_name_H-M   'P 1'
#
loop_
_entity.id
_entity.type
_entity.pdbx_description
1 polymer ?
#
loop_
_entity_poly.entity_id
_entity_poly.type
_entity_poly.pdbx_seq_one_letter_code
_entity_poly.pdbx_strand_id
1 'polypeptide(L)'
;MLKKGELKVLLELISKKQKDFKLSASQRYLLMNSLKTKGVLLKNSTICSDLILKMLLLCEKYPKLQELICDGKLSILFILINPKSLDDLIFLTQYTKAYILRVIKESKRIGLVRKIENKYVLNSEIWQEFISILPHYMSIFMQEYNVNKEANLYYISPKKILFSSKKKYSDYYIASFSILHKHNLLIYTLEEYYSNIKTEQILDIFRDLLLVLEKDTDHRLKTIAVLFYKKYESLLKDLNLSFVNDVKLVLKGQKVAGFLPLKEIIEKGEVYDIEF
;
A
#
# COMPACT_ATOMS: atom_id res chain seq x y z
N MET A 1 9.82 5.15 6.10
CA MET A 1 8.86 4.95 7.21
C MET A 1 9.54 5.24 8.55
N LEU A 2 8.77 5.70 9.55
CA LEU A 2 9.30 5.90 10.90
C LEU A 2 9.66 4.58 11.57
N LYS A 3 10.86 4.53 12.15
CA LYS A 3 11.30 3.49 13.06
C LYS A 3 10.78 3.78 14.47
N LYS A 4 10.64 2.75 15.30
CA LYS A 4 10.21 2.90 16.71
C LYS A 4 11.02 3.94 17.49
N GLY A 5 12.34 4.02 17.27
CA GLY A 5 13.20 5.02 17.92
C GLY A 5 12.94 6.45 17.44
N GLU A 6 12.66 6.63 16.15
CA GLU A 6 12.38 7.95 15.56
C GLU A 6 11.04 8.49 16.07
N LEU A 7 10.00 7.64 16.13
CA LEU A 7 8.71 8.03 16.68
C LEU A 7 8.83 8.50 18.15
N LYS A 8 9.65 7.83 18.96
CA LYS A 8 9.89 8.24 20.35
C LYS A 8 10.51 9.63 20.44
N VAL A 9 11.53 9.91 19.63
CA VAL A 9 12.16 11.24 19.58
C VAL A 9 11.13 12.31 19.18
N LEU A 10 10.27 12.03 18.21
CA LEU A 10 9.22 12.97 17.81
C LEU A 10 8.18 13.22 18.91
N LEU A 11 7.77 12.17 19.63
CA LEU A 11 6.85 12.30 20.76
C LEU A 11 7.46 13.08 21.92
N GLU A 12 8.76 12.94 22.17
CA GLU A 12 9.50 13.76 23.15
C GLU A 12 9.48 15.26 22.78
N LEU A 13 9.55 15.59 21.50
CA LEU A 13 9.53 16.99 21.04
C LEU A 13 8.18 17.67 21.26
N ILE A 14 7.07 16.92 21.26
CA ILE A 14 5.72 17.48 21.44
C ILE A 14 5.20 17.34 22.87
N SER A 15 5.60 16.28 23.58
CA SER A 15 5.20 16.03 24.96
C SER A 15 6.01 16.90 25.91
N LYS A 16 5.37 17.90 26.52
CA LYS A 16 5.97 18.67 27.64
C LYS A 16 6.31 17.81 28.86
N LYS A 17 5.83 16.56 28.93
CA LYS A 17 6.24 15.58 29.93
C LYS A 17 7.51 14.88 29.43
N GLN A 18 8.65 15.19 30.04
CA GLN A 18 9.86 14.39 29.93
C GLN A 18 9.54 12.95 30.37
N LYS A 19 9.20 12.08 29.43
CA LYS A 19 9.14 10.64 29.71
C LYS A 19 10.56 10.10 29.62
N ASP A 20 10.95 9.34 30.64
CA ASP A 20 12.23 8.67 30.83
C ASP A 20 12.62 7.71 29.69
N PHE A 21 12.90 8.25 28.50
CA PHE A 21 13.55 7.51 27.44
C PHE A 21 15.06 7.69 27.60
N LYS A 22 15.71 6.66 28.15
CA LYS A 22 17.17 6.55 28.23
C LYS A 22 17.76 6.28 26.84
N LEU A 23 17.69 7.25 25.93
CA LEU A 23 18.51 7.28 24.72
C LEU A 23 19.82 7.99 25.04
N SER A 24 20.95 7.43 24.61
CA SER A 24 22.22 8.14 24.72
C SER A 24 22.23 9.37 23.80
N ALA A 25 23.05 10.37 24.10
CA ALA A 25 23.18 11.57 23.27
C ALA A 25 23.53 11.22 21.80
N SER A 26 24.40 10.24 21.60
CA SER A 26 24.76 9.73 20.27
C SER A 26 23.56 9.09 19.55
N GLN A 27 22.80 8.24 20.23
CA GLN A 27 21.59 7.62 19.65
C GLN A 27 20.55 8.68 19.26
N ARG A 28 20.32 9.66 20.13
CA ARG A 28 19.38 10.77 19.85
C ARG A 28 19.84 11.57 18.63
N TYR A 29 21.13 11.90 18.54
CA TYR A 29 21.70 12.60 17.38
C TYR A 29 21.47 11.84 16.07
N LEU A 30 21.76 10.53 16.05
CA LEU A 30 21.57 9.69 14.87
C LEU A 30 20.09 9.64 14.43
N LEU A 31 19.16 9.49 15.39
CA LEU A 31 17.72 9.47 15.10
C LEU A 31 17.21 10.82 14.59
N MET A 32 17.66 11.93 15.18
CA MET A 32 17.31 13.27 14.72
C MET A 32 17.86 13.55 13.32
N ASN A 33 19.09 13.11 13.01
CA ASN A 33 19.65 13.27 11.68
C ASN A 33 18.87 12.45 10.64
N SER A 34 18.52 11.20 10.98
CA SER A 34 17.65 10.36 10.13
C SER A 34 16.30 11.04 9.84
N LEU A 35 15.66 11.61 10.86
CA LEU A 35 14.40 12.35 10.72
C LEU A 35 14.53 13.59 9.82
N LYS A 36 15.67 14.30 9.86
CA LYS A 36 15.96 15.43 8.96
C LYS A 36 16.12 14.97 7.52
N THR A 37 16.87 13.88 7.28
CA THR A 37 17.03 13.30 5.94
C THR A 37 15.71 12.83 5.35
N LYS A 38 14.80 12.31 6.19
CA LYS A 38 13.44 11.90 5.80
C LYS A 38 12.46 13.07 5.55
N GLY A 39 12.91 14.32 5.73
CA GLY A 39 12.06 15.50 5.61
C GLY A 39 11.00 15.64 6.71
N VAL A 40 11.11 14.86 7.79
CA VAL A 40 10.18 14.89 8.93
C VAL A 40 10.50 16.07 9.86
N LEU A 41 11.79 16.37 10.03
CA LEU A 41 12.29 17.51 10.80
C LEU A 41 13.00 18.53 9.89
N LEU A 42 12.83 19.81 10.21
CA LEU A 42 13.64 20.90 9.67
C LEU A 42 15.03 20.95 10.33
N LYS A 43 15.94 21.76 9.79
CA LYS A 43 17.32 21.89 10.30
C LYS A 43 17.38 22.30 11.78
N ASN A 44 16.46 23.18 12.19
CA ASN A 44 16.24 23.63 13.57
C ASN A 44 15.48 22.61 14.44
N SER A 45 15.23 21.40 13.94
CA SER A 45 14.55 20.31 14.65
C SER A 45 13.06 20.53 14.91
N THR A 46 12.41 21.46 14.20
CA THR A 46 10.94 21.58 14.21
C THR A 46 10.31 20.57 13.26
N ILE A 47 9.12 20.07 13.61
CA ILE A 47 8.37 19.14 12.75
C ILE A 47 7.93 19.88 11.47
N CYS A 48 8.22 19.27 10.32
CA CYS A 48 8.07 19.89 9.00
C CYS A 48 6.63 19.82 8.45
N SER A 49 5.75 19.00 9.04
CA SER A 49 4.44 18.70 8.49
C SER A 49 3.35 18.60 9.55
N ASP A 50 2.25 19.33 9.34
CA ASP A 50 1.03 19.26 10.15
C ASP A 50 0.43 17.86 10.19
N LEU A 51 0.60 17.07 9.12
CA LEU A 51 0.14 15.67 9.08
C LEU A 51 0.91 14.80 10.08
N ILE A 52 2.22 15.01 10.19
CA ILE A 52 3.05 14.31 11.17
C ILE A 52 2.61 14.74 12.56
N LEU A 53 2.41 16.03 12.79
CA LEU A 53 1.92 16.54 14.07
C LEU A 53 0.56 15.92 14.46
N LYS A 54 -0.40 15.87 13.54
CA LYS A 54 -1.70 15.21 13.75
C LYS A 54 -1.55 13.73 14.11
N MET A 55 -0.69 12.99 13.39
CA MET A 55 -0.40 11.59 13.69
C MET A 55 0.25 11.40 15.08
N LEU A 56 1.16 12.31 15.46
CA LEU A 56 1.80 12.28 16.78
C LEU A 56 0.81 12.61 17.90
N LEU A 57 -0.10 13.57 17.70
CA LEU A 57 -1.16 13.90 18.67
C LEU A 57 -2.14 12.72 18.86
N LEU A 58 -2.50 12.01 17.79
CA LEU A 58 -3.25 10.76 17.89
C LEU A 58 -2.50 9.71 18.72
N CYS A 59 -1.17 9.62 18.56
CA CYS A 59 -0.33 8.72 19.33
C CYS A 59 -0.18 9.13 20.81
N GLU A 60 -0.27 10.41 21.14
CA GLU A 60 -0.35 10.86 22.53
C GLU A 60 -1.70 10.49 23.16
N LYS A 61 -2.79 10.73 22.44
CA LYS A 61 -4.16 10.39 22.85
C LYS A 61 -4.34 8.87 23.00
N TYR A 62 -3.70 8.09 22.13
CA TYR A 62 -3.77 6.63 22.10
C TYR A 62 -2.37 6.00 22.10
N PRO A 63 -1.71 5.85 23.27
CA PRO A 63 -0.32 5.38 23.35
C PRO A 63 -0.06 4.02 22.70
N LYS A 64 -1.06 3.13 22.68
CA LYS A 64 -0.94 1.80 22.05
C LYS A 64 -0.86 1.87 20.50
N LEU A 65 -1.29 2.98 19.89
CA LEU A 65 -1.17 3.21 18.44
C LEU A 65 0.29 3.35 18.00
N GLN A 66 1.17 3.84 18.89
CA GLN A 66 2.59 4.07 18.60
C GLN A 66 3.29 2.82 18.07
N GLU A 67 2.92 1.64 18.59
CA GLU A 67 3.53 0.37 18.18
C GLU A 67 3.05 -0.12 16.82
N LEU A 68 1.98 0.44 16.28
CA LEU A 68 1.33 0.05 15.03
C LEU A 68 1.68 0.97 13.86
N ILE A 69 2.03 2.22 14.13
CA ILE A 69 2.40 3.21 13.10
C ILE A 69 3.90 3.22 12.75
N CYS A 70 4.66 2.26 13.29
CA CYS A 70 6.08 2.08 13.02
C CYS A 70 6.32 0.91 12.07
N ASP A 71 7.46 0.97 11.37
CA ASP A 71 8.02 -0.12 10.58
C ASP A 71 7.03 -0.66 9.52
N GLY A 72 7.15 -1.93 9.14
CA GLY A 72 6.29 -2.57 8.14
C GLY A 72 4.83 -2.79 8.55
N LYS A 73 4.42 -2.44 9.78
CA LYS A 73 3.03 -2.64 10.22
C LYS A 73 2.08 -1.66 9.55
N LEU A 74 2.55 -0.43 9.35
CA LEU A 74 1.75 0.65 8.77
C LEU A 74 1.40 0.38 7.29
N SER A 75 2.23 -0.35 6.54
CA SER A 75 1.89 -0.77 5.17
C SER A 75 0.78 -1.82 5.16
N ILE A 76 0.72 -2.72 6.15
CA ILE A 76 -0.42 -3.63 6.33
C ILE A 76 -1.70 -2.83 6.66
N LEU A 77 -1.61 -1.87 7.59
CA LEU A 77 -2.76 -1.03 7.96
C LEU A 77 -3.27 -0.22 6.77
N PHE A 78 -2.38 0.29 5.93
CA PHE A 78 -2.73 1.03 4.73
C PHE A 78 -3.53 0.18 3.74
N ILE A 79 -3.17 -1.09 3.55
CA ILE A 79 -3.95 -2.01 2.72
C ILE A 79 -5.32 -2.31 3.35
N LEU A 80 -5.41 -2.34 4.69
CA LEU A 80 -6.64 -2.59 5.43
C LEU A 80 -7.64 -1.42 5.43
N ILE A 81 -7.35 -0.30 4.74
CA ILE A 81 -8.36 0.74 4.46
C ILE A 81 -9.58 0.10 3.77
N ASN A 82 -9.33 -0.85 2.87
CA ASN A 82 -10.37 -1.68 2.24
C ASN A 82 -10.43 -3.06 2.92
N PRO A 83 -11.59 -3.74 2.93
CA PRO A 83 -11.69 -5.10 3.46
C PRO A 83 -10.79 -6.10 2.71
N LYS A 84 -9.99 -6.89 3.44
CA LYS A 84 -9.08 -7.91 2.88
C LYS A 84 -9.12 -9.24 3.61
N SER A 85 -9.05 -10.33 2.85
CA SER A 85 -8.77 -11.65 3.43
C SER A 85 -7.32 -11.76 3.89
N LEU A 86 -7.00 -12.81 4.65
CA LEU A 86 -5.62 -13.07 5.05
C LEU A 86 -4.72 -13.37 3.85
N ASP A 87 -5.23 -14.10 2.86
CA ASP A 87 -4.49 -14.47 1.65
C ASP A 87 -4.22 -13.24 0.78
N ASP A 88 -5.19 -12.31 0.67
CA ASP A 88 -4.97 -11.02 0.03
C ASP A 88 -3.83 -10.25 0.71
N LEU A 89 -3.80 -10.18 2.04
CA LEU A 89 -2.74 -9.47 2.76
C LEU A 89 -1.37 -10.13 2.54
N ILE A 90 -1.29 -11.46 2.65
CA ILE A 90 -0.03 -12.19 2.42
C ILE A 90 0.48 -11.92 1.01
N PHE A 91 -0.40 -12.02 0.02
CA PHE A 91 -0.05 -11.80 -1.36
C PHE A 91 0.40 -10.38 -1.60
N LEU A 92 -0.39 -9.37 -1.21
CA LEU A 92 -0.13 -7.96 -1.51
C LEU A 92 1.08 -7.40 -0.75
N THR A 93 1.25 -7.75 0.53
CA THR A 93 2.33 -7.17 1.33
C THR A 93 3.63 -7.96 1.28
N GLN A 94 3.58 -9.22 0.82
CA GLN A 94 4.67 -10.19 0.90
C GLN A 94 5.21 -10.41 2.33
N TYR A 95 4.39 -10.15 3.36
CA TYR A 95 4.77 -10.47 4.73
C TYR A 95 4.32 -11.89 5.08
N THR A 96 5.03 -12.52 6.02
CA THR A 96 4.65 -13.85 6.48
C THR A 96 3.28 -13.82 7.16
N LYS A 97 2.53 -14.91 7.03
CA LYS A 97 1.23 -15.11 7.71
C LYS A 97 1.33 -14.81 9.21
N ALA A 98 2.39 -15.28 9.86
CA ALA A 98 2.62 -15.04 11.29
C ALA A 98 2.78 -13.55 11.62
N TYR A 99 3.53 -12.81 10.80
CA TYR A 99 3.72 -11.36 10.99
C TYR A 99 2.39 -10.62 10.83
N ILE A 100 1.62 -10.92 9.77
CA ILE A 100 0.32 -10.28 9.50
C ILE A 100 -0.67 -10.57 10.63
N LEU A 101 -0.80 -11.84 11.06
CA LEU A 101 -1.70 -12.21 12.16
C LEU A 101 -1.34 -11.51 13.47
N ARG A 102 -0.04 -11.32 13.75
CA ARG A 102 0.41 -10.54 14.90
C ARG A 102 -0.06 -9.08 14.81
N VAL A 103 0.13 -8.43 13.66
CA VAL A 103 -0.30 -7.04 13.44
C VAL A 103 -1.82 -6.91 13.57
N ILE A 104 -2.59 -7.84 13.00
CA ILE A 104 -4.06 -7.88 13.14
C ILE A 104 -4.44 -8.04 14.61
N LYS A 105 -3.83 -8.97 15.34
CA LYS A 105 -4.13 -9.20 16.76
C LYS A 105 -3.85 -7.96 17.61
N GLU A 106 -2.71 -7.31 17.41
CA GLU A 106 -2.36 -6.05 18.09
C GLU A 106 -3.34 -4.93 17.76
N SER A 107 -3.72 -4.80 16.49
CA SER A 107 -4.67 -3.77 16.03
C SER A 107 -6.08 -4.01 16.55
N LYS A 108 -6.53 -5.27 16.62
CA LYS A 108 -7.82 -5.65 17.21
C LYS A 108 -7.90 -5.32 18.70
N ARG A 109 -6.80 -5.45 19.46
CA ARG A 109 -6.76 -5.14 20.90
C ARG A 109 -7.07 -3.68 21.22
N ILE A 110 -6.88 -2.78 20.26
CA ILE A 110 -7.21 -1.36 20.40
C ILE A 110 -8.46 -0.96 19.60
N GLY A 111 -9.18 -1.94 19.03
CA GLY A 111 -10.34 -1.69 18.19
C GLY A 111 -10.05 -1.07 16.82
N LEU A 112 -8.78 -0.97 16.41
CA LEU A 112 -8.36 -0.34 15.14
C LEU A 112 -8.76 -1.18 13.92
N VAL A 113 -8.67 -2.50 14.05
CA VAL A 113 -9.09 -3.44 13.01
C VAL A 113 -10.30 -4.21 13.51
N ARG A 114 -11.30 -4.36 12.64
CA ARG A 114 -12.44 -5.26 12.85
C ARG A 114 -12.46 -6.35 11.78
N LYS A 115 -13.17 -7.45 12.08
CA LYS A 115 -13.42 -8.53 11.12
C LYS A 115 -14.86 -8.40 10.62
N ILE A 116 -15.04 -8.38 9.31
CA ILE A 116 -16.35 -8.46 8.66
C ILE A 116 -16.34 -9.76 7.87
N GLU A 117 -17.20 -10.71 8.25
CA GLU A 117 -17.20 -12.07 7.72
C GLU A 117 -15.81 -12.73 7.81
N ASN A 118 -15.14 -12.95 6.67
CA ASN A 118 -13.80 -13.50 6.54
C ASN A 118 -12.72 -12.48 6.16
N LYS A 119 -13.06 -11.18 6.19
CA LYS A 119 -12.15 -10.08 5.84
C LYS A 119 -11.85 -9.20 7.05
N TYR A 120 -10.70 -8.55 7.02
CA TYR A 120 -10.24 -7.56 7.99
C TYR A 120 -10.30 -6.18 7.37
N VAL A 121 -10.68 -5.17 8.16
CA VAL A 121 -10.76 -3.77 7.72
C VAL A 121 -10.47 -2.84 8.89
N LEU A 122 -9.97 -1.63 8.62
CA LEU A 122 -9.88 -0.58 9.61
C LEU A 122 -11.29 -0.16 10.09
N ASN A 123 -11.42 0.06 11.40
CA ASN A 123 -12.69 0.40 12.02
C ASN A 123 -12.96 1.90 11.94
N SER A 124 -13.67 2.33 10.90
CA SER A 124 -14.00 3.75 10.67
C SER A 124 -14.94 4.35 11.70
N GLU A 125 -15.71 3.56 12.43
CA GLU A 125 -16.61 4.07 13.49
C GLU A 125 -15.82 4.63 14.68
N ILE A 126 -14.65 4.07 14.97
CA ILE A 126 -13.81 4.48 16.11
C ILE A 126 -12.60 5.30 15.65
N TRP A 127 -12.02 4.95 14.49
CA TRP A 127 -10.72 5.46 14.03
C TRP A 127 -10.81 6.30 12.76
N GLN A 128 -11.94 6.96 12.51
CA GLN A 128 -12.15 7.80 11.32
C GLN A 128 -11.00 8.79 11.09
N GLU A 129 -10.57 9.49 12.14
CA GLU A 129 -9.48 10.48 12.06
C GLU A 129 -8.18 9.84 11.57
N PHE A 130 -7.75 8.72 12.19
CA PHE A 130 -6.56 7.99 11.78
C PHE A 130 -6.64 7.51 10.32
N ILE A 131 -7.78 6.93 9.93
CA ILE A 131 -7.99 6.41 8.56
C ILE A 131 -7.91 7.56 7.55
N SER A 132 -8.51 8.72 7.86
CA SER A 132 -8.52 9.88 6.96
C SER A 132 -7.12 10.45 6.69
N ILE A 133 -6.23 10.43 7.68
CA ILE A 133 -4.87 10.96 7.53
C ILE A 133 -3.88 9.93 7.00
N LEU A 134 -4.17 8.63 7.11
CA LEU A 134 -3.23 7.55 6.82
C LEU A 134 -2.66 7.60 5.39
N PRO A 135 -3.45 7.79 4.31
CA PRO A 135 -2.90 7.91 2.96
C PRO A 135 -1.92 9.06 2.79
N HIS A 136 -2.25 10.22 3.35
CA HIS A 136 -1.39 11.42 3.29
C HIS A 136 -0.15 11.28 4.17
N TYR A 137 -0.27 10.61 5.32
CA TYR A 137 0.88 10.29 6.15
C TYR A 137 1.84 9.32 5.44
N MET A 138 1.31 8.36 4.69
CA MET A 138 2.13 7.43 3.90
C MET A 138 2.89 8.12 2.77
N SER A 139 2.30 9.14 2.12
CA SER A 139 2.97 9.86 1.03
C SER A 139 4.16 10.70 1.47
N ILE A 140 4.26 11.07 2.75
CA ILE A 140 5.44 11.78 3.29
C ILE A 140 6.71 10.94 3.10
N PHE A 141 6.59 9.62 3.25
CA PHE A 141 7.75 8.72 3.13
C PHE A 141 8.20 8.49 1.68
N MET A 142 7.50 9.03 0.68
CA MET A 142 7.95 9.01 -0.71
C MET A 142 9.25 9.80 -0.92
N GLN A 143 9.52 10.78 -0.04
CA GLN A 143 10.77 11.53 -0.07
C GLN A 143 11.99 10.66 0.22
N GLU A 144 11.86 9.59 1.02
CA GLU A 144 12.93 8.61 1.25
C GLU A 144 13.35 7.89 -0.05
N TYR A 145 12.46 7.92 -1.03
CA TYR A 145 12.61 7.33 -2.35
C TYR A 145 12.92 8.40 -3.42
N ASN A 146 13.18 9.66 -3.05
CA ASN A 146 13.37 10.75 -4.02
C ASN A 146 12.20 10.89 -5.03
N VAL A 147 10.99 10.48 -4.65
CA VAL A 147 9.80 10.58 -5.50
C VAL A 147 9.10 11.90 -5.20
N ASN A 148 8.68 12.61 -6.25
CA ASN A 148 7.95 13.88 -6.13
C ASN A 148 6.61 13.66 -5.41
N LYS A 149 6.17 14.65 -4.62
CA LYS A 149 4.89 14.68 -3.90
C LYS A 149 3.68 14.63 -4.84
N GLU A 150 3.83 15.03 -6.09
CA GLU A 150 2.76 15.00 -7.12
C GLU A 150 2.51 13.59 -7.68
N ALA A 151 3.36 12.60 -7.37
CA ALA A 151 3.16 11.23 -7.81
C ALA A 151 2.04 10.53 -7.02
N ASN A 152 1.31 9.64 -7.69
CA ASN A 152 0.23 8.87 -7.08
C ASN A 152 0.80 7.62 -6.42
N LEU A 153 0.75 7.56 -5.09
CA LEU A 153 1.24 6.40 -4.33
C LEU A 153 0.23 5.26 -4.28
N TYR A 154 0.61 4.06 -4.72
CA TYR A 154 -0.22 2.85 -4.60
C TYR A 154 0.22 1.95 -3.43
N TYR A 155 1.52 1.83 -3.19
CA TYR A 155 2.04 1.04 -2.08
C TYR A 155 3.40 1.55 -1.63
N ILE A 156 3.64 1.53 -0.32
CA ILE A 156 4.96 1.78 0.26
C ILE A 156 5.17 0.89 1.47
N SER A 157 6.37 0.33 1.54
CA SER A 157 6.89 -0.49 2.65
C SER A 157 8.40 -0.25 2.74
N PRO A 158 9.10 -0.75 3.77
CA PRO A 158 10.54 -0.59 3.86
C PRO A 158 11.34 -1.19 2.68
N LYS A 159 10.73 -2.09 1.88
CA LYS A 159 11.39 -2.79 0.78
C LYS A 159 10.91 -2.35 -0.60
N LYS A 160 9.66 -1.91 -0.71
CA LYS A 160 8.99 -1.66 -1.97
C LYS A 160 8.21 -0.35 -1.95
N ILE A 161 8.33 0.42 -3.02
CA ILE A 161 7.43 1.51 -3.39
C ILE A 161 6.82 1.21 -4.76
N LEU A 162 5.54 1.51 -4.92
CA LEU A 162 4.79 1.47 -6.19
C LEU A 162 4.01 2.77 -6.32
N PHE A 163 4.24 3.49 -7.40
CA PHE A 163 3.60 4.78 -7.68
C PHE A 163 3.41 5.01 -9.18
N SER A 164 2.59 5.97 -9.57
CA SER A 164 2.55 6.49 -10.95
C SER A 164 2.89 7.97 -11.01
N SER A 165 3.40 8.41 -12.15
CA SER A 165 3.67 9.81 -12.39
C SER A 165 3.66 10.14 -13.88
N LYS A 166 3.31 11.38 -14.21
CA LYS A 166 3.53 11.98 -15.53
C LYS A 166 5.01 12.30 -15.78
N LYS A 167 5.79 12.51 -14.72
CA LYS A 167 7.23 12.76 -14.81
C LYS A 167 7.96 11.43 -14.96
N LYS A 168 8.97 11.41 -15.81
CA LYS A 168 9.86 10.26 -15.98
C LYS A 168 10.88 10.15 -14.84
N TYR A 169 11.12 8.92 -14.40
CA TYR A 169 12.10 8.59 -13.35
C TYR A 169 13.12 7.58 -13.88
N SER A 170 14.40 7.98 -13.95
CA SER A 170 15.50 7.12 -14.43
C SER A 170 15.93 6.06 -13.41
N ASP A 171 15.78 6.35 -12.12
CA ASP A 171 16.27 5.50 -11.03
C ASP A 171 15.26 4.41 -10.65
N TYR A 172 14.21 4.25 -11.45
CA TYR A 172 13.06 3.39 -11.20
C TYR A 172 12.76 2.49 -12.38
N TYR A 173 12.16 1.34 -12.09
CA TYR A 173 11.74 0.40 -13.11
C TYR A 173 10.26 0.58 -13.46
N ILE A 174 9.94 0.49 -14.75
CA ILE A 174 8.56 0.44 -15.22
C ILE A 174 7.88 -0.80 -14.64
N ALA A 175 6.67 -0.62 -14.11
CA ALA A 175 5.94 -1.66 -13.38
C ALA A 175 4.43 -1.67 -13.74
N SER A 176 3.68 -2.57 -13.11
CA SER A 176 2.22 -2.65 -13.18
C SER A 176 1.67 -2.55 -14.60
N PHE A 177 0.75 -1.62 -14.88
CA PHE A 177 0.10 -1.51 -16.19
C PHE A 177 1.07 -1.08 -17.29
N SER A 178 2.11 -0.32 -16.96
CA SER A 178 3.07 0.18 -17.95
C SER A 178 3.98 -0.92 -18.52
N ILE A 179 4.16 -2.05 -17.84
CA ILE A 179 4.97 -3.18 -18.35
C ILE A 179 4.18 -4.13 -19.25
N LEU A 180 2.85 -4.02 -19.30
CA LEU A 180 1.98 -5.00 -19.95
C LEU A 180 2.14 -5.08 -21.47
N HIS A 181 2.70 -4.05 -22.12
CA HIS A 181 3.08 -4.12 -23.53
C HIS A 181 4.05 -5.27 -23.84
N LYS A 182 4.93 -5.63 -22.90
CA LYS A 182 5.83 -6.80 -23.02
C LYS A 182 5.10 -8.14 -23.00
N HIS A 183 3.83 -8.12 -22.60
CA HIS A 183 2.95 -9.28 -22.50
C HIS A 183 1.85 -9.22 -23.57
N ASN A 184 2.05 -8.48 -24.65
CA ASN A 184 1.08 -8.20 -25.72
C ASN A 184 -0.26 -7.66 -25.21
N LEU A 185 -0.23 -6.90 -24.12
CA LEU A 185 -1.38 -6.18 -23.58
C LEU A 185 -1.07 -4.68 -23.64
N LEU A 186 -1.34 -4.08 -24.81
CA LEU A 186 -1.10 -2.66 -25.05
C LEU A 186 -2.16 -1.81 -24.35
N ILE A 187 -1.69 -0.89 -23.51
CA ILE A 187 -2.54 -0.01 -22.71
C ILE A 187 -1.94 1.38 -22.74
N TYR A 188 -2.78 2.35 -23.10
CA TYR A 188 -2.43 3.75 -23.00
C TYR A 188 -2.86 4.26 -21.63
N THR A 189 -1.87 4.51 -20.79
CA THR A 189 -2.04 5.12 -19.47
C THR A 189 -1.60 6.57 -19.56
N LEU A 190 -2.29 7.47 -18.84
CA LEU A 190 -1.91 8.90 -18.79
C LEU A 190 -0.62 9.13 -18.00
N GLU A 191 -0.21 8.15 -17.21
CA GLU A 191 0.95 8.16 -16.34
C GLU A 191 1.70 6.85 -16.49
N GLU A 192 3.01 6.88 -16.29
CA GLU A 192 3.81 5.66 -16.18
C GLU A 192 3.83 5.18 -14.72
N TYR A 193 3.75 3.86 -14.54
CA TYR A 193 3.83 3.20 -13.24
C TYR A 193 5.28 2.75 -12.97
N TYR A 194 5.75 3.00 -11.75
CA TYR A 194 7.13 2.79 -11.34
C TYR A 194 7.25 1.99 -10.04
N SER A 195 8.32 1.19 -9.95
CA SER A 195 8.72 0.43 -8.77
C SER A 195 10.23 0.53 -8.57
N ASN A 196 10.68 0.53 -7.31
CA ASN A 196 12.11 0.40 -6.97
C ASN A 196 12.62 -1.05 -7.11
N ILE A 197 11.72 -1.99 -7.40
CA ILE A 197 12.04 -3.40 -7.62
C ILE A 197 11.74 -3.72 -9.09
N LYS A 198 12.77 -4.15 -9.82
CA LYS A 198 12.62 -4.74 -11.15
C LYS A 198 12.04 -6.14 -11.02
N THR A 199 11.02 -6.45 -11.80
CA THR A 199 10.49 -7.82 -11.91
C THR A 199 9.91 -8.03 -13.30
N GLU A 200 10.07 -9.26 -13.79
CA GLU A 200 9.39 -9.76 -14.98
C GLU A 200 8.56 -11.01 -14.63
N GLN A 201 8.46 -11.34 -13.33
CA GLN A 201 7.68 -12.47 -12.86
C GLN A 201 6.19 -12.13 -12.89
N ILE A 202 5.40 -13.00 -13.51
CA ILE A 202 3.95 -12.83 -13.67
C ILE A 202 3.24 -12.58 -12.34
N LEU A 203 3.62 -13.31 -11.28
CA LEU A 203 3.03 -13.12 -9.95
C LEU A 203 3.31 -11.73 -9.37
N ASP A 204 4.49 -11.18 -9.62
CA ASP A 204 4.84 -9.85 -9.13
C ASP A 204 4.15 -8.74 -9.91
N ILE A 205 4.09 -8.89 -11.24
CA ILE A 205 3.33 -7.99 -12.11
C ILE A 205 1.86 -8.00 -11.68
N PHE A 206 1.27 -9.18 -11.53
CA PHE A 206 -0.13 -9.31 -11.11
C PHE A 206 -0.39 -8.66 -9.76
N ARG A 207 0.51 -8.86 -8.78
CA ARG A 207 0.43 -8.17 -7.48
C ARG A 207 0.42 -6.66 -7.62
N ASP A 208 1.25 -6.10 -8.49
CA ASP A 208 1.32 -4.66 -8.70
C ASP A 208 0.05 -4.12 -9.38
N LEU A 209 -0.52 -4.88 -10.33
CA LEU A 209 -1.84 -4.56 -10.88
C LEU A 209 -2.90 -4.49 -9.78
N LEU A 210 -2.93 -5.48 -8.87
CA LEU A 210 -3.90 -5.49 -7.78
C LEU A 210 -3.69 -4.31 -6.83
N LEU A 211 -2.45 -3.98 -6.46
CA LEU A 211 -2.15 -2.82 -5.62
C LEU A 211 -2.61 -1.49 -6.24
N VAL A 212 -2.55 -1.37 -7.57
CA VAL A 212 -3.09 -0.18 -8.27
C VAL A 212 -4.62 -0.19 -8.23
N LEU A 213 -5.25 -1.32 -8.53
CA LEU A 213 -6.72 -1.48 -8.54
C LEU A 213 -7.37 -1.31 -7.16
N GLU A 214 -6.62 -1.43 -6.07
CA GLU A 214 -7.11 -1.09 -4.73
C GLU A 214 -7.46 0.39 -4.57
N LYS A 215 -6.88 1.25 -5.40
CA LYS A 215 -7.09 2.71 -5.37
C LYS A 215 -7.77 3.25 -6.60
N ASP A 216 -7.47 2.68 -7.77
CA ASP A 216 -8.03 3.15 -9.03
C ASP A 216 -9.26 2.32 -9.41
N THR A 217 -10.40 3.00 -9.52
CA THR A 217 -11.68 2.39 -9.92
C THR A 217 -11.89 2.38 -11.44
N ASP A 218 -10.88 2.75 -12.24
CA ASP A 218 -10.98 2.71 -13.71
C ASP A 218 -11.31 1.29 -14.20
N HIS A 219 -12.52 1.13 -14.73
CA HIS A 219 -13.02 -0.13 -15.29
C HIS A 219 -12.13 -0.66 -16.42
N ARG A 220 -11.41 0.21 -17.14
CA ARG A 220 -10.46 -0.21 -18.17
C ARG A 220 -9.28 -0.97 -17.57
N LEU A 221 -8.66 -0.42 -16.52
CA LEU A 221 -7.56 -1.09 -15.81
C LEU A 221 -8.02 -2.42 -15.22
N LYS A 222 -9.23 -2.45 -14.68
CA LYS A 222 -9.81 -3.68 -14.14
C LYS A 222 -10.03 -4.74 -15.22
N THR A 223 -10.55 -4.34 -16.38
CA THR A 223 -10.74 -5.22 -17.55
C THR A 223 -9.41 -5.77 -18.02
N ILE A 224 -8.40 -4.93 -18.16
CA ILE A 224 -7.04 -5.39 -18.49
C ILE A 224 -6.53 -6.40 -17.47
N ALA A 225 -6.72 -6.19 -16.18
CA ALA A 225 -6.25 -7.14 -15.17
C ALA A 225 -6.98 -8.50 -15.29
N VAL A 226 -8.25 -8.51 -15.73
CA VAL A 226 -8.96 -9.74 -16.10
C VAL A 226 -8.31 -10.42 -17.31
N LEU A 227 -8.00 -9.66 -18.36
CA LEU A 227 -7.31 -10.20 -19.55
C LEU A 227 -5.93 -10.76 -19.20
N PHE A 228 -5.17 -10.04 -18.36
CA PHE A 228 -3.89 -10.52 -17.85
C PHE A 228 -4.06 -11.81 -17.04
N TYR A 229 -5.07 -11.88 -16.17
CA TYR A 229 -5.38 -13.11 -15.44
C TYR A 229 -5.67 -14.26 -16.40
N LYS A 230 -6.53 -14.05 -17.40
CA LYS A 230 -6.92 -15.09 -18.36
C LYS A 230 -5.72 -15.59 -19.16
N LYS A 231 -4.89 -14.68 -19.67
CA LYS A 231 -3.65 -15.00 -20.40
C LYS A 231 -2.68 -15.87 -19.60
N TYR A 232 -2.63 -15.67 -18.29
CA TYR A 232 -1.75 -16.40 -17.37
C TYR A 232 -2.52 -17.29 -16.38
N GLU A 233 -3.70 -17.79 -16.78
CA GLU A 233 -4.61 -18.50 -15.89
C GLU A 233 -3.93 -19.72 -15.26
N SER A 234 -3.11 -20.45 -16.01
CA SER A 234 -2.37 -21.62 -15.51
C SER A 234 -1.48 -21.32 -14.30
N LEU A 235 -0.95 -20.09 -14.19
CA LEU A 235 -0.08 -19.64 -13.10
C LEU A 235 -0.86 -18.98 -11.96
N LEU A 236 -2.05 -18.45 -12.22
CA LEU A 236 -2.81 -17.60 -11.31
C LEU A 236 -4.05 -18.28 -10.73
N LYS A 237 -4.53 -19.38 -11.33
CA LYS A 237 -5.78 -20.06 -10.95
C LYS A 237 -5.80 -20.57 -9.52
N ASP A 238 -4.65 -20.92 -8.94
CA ASP A 238 -4.59 -21.49 -7.59
C ASP A 238 -4.49 -20.41 -6.50
N LEU A 239 -4.43 -19.14 -6.88
CA LEU A 239 -4.44 -18.03 -5.94
C LEU A 239 -5.82 -17.87 -5.32
N ASN A 240 -5.89 -17.98 -3.99
CA ASN A 240 -7.09 -17.72 -3.21
C ASN A 240 -7.22 -16.23 -2.86
N LEU A 241 -7.44 -15.39 -3.87
CA LEU A 241 -7.55 -13.93 -3.73
C LEU A 241 -8.97 -13.48 -4.04
N SER A 242 -9.45 -12.43 -3.36
CA SER A 242 -10.79 -11.88 -3.58
C SER A 242 -11.02 -11.52 -5.05
N PHE A 243 -10.07 -10.80 -5.67
CA PHE A 243 -10.15 -10.42 -7.07
C PHE A 243 -10.15 -11.63 -8.02
N VAL A 244 -9.32 -12.64 -7.76
CA VAL A 244 -9.24 -13.85 -8.59
C VAL A 244 -10.55 -14.63 -8.53
N ASN A 245 -11.16 -14.72 -7.35
CA ASN A 245 -12.45 -15.37 -7.17
C ASN A 245 -13.54 -14.63 -7.96
N ASP A 246 -13.58 -13.30 -7.89
CA ASP A 246 -14.49 -12.49 -8.69
C ASP A 246 -14.29 -12.70 -10.20
N VAL A 247 -13.03 -12.71 -10.67
CA VAL A 247 -12.70 -12.97 -12.07
C VAL A 247 -13.19 -14.35 -12.51
N LYS A 248 -12.99 -15.40 -11.71
CA LYS A 248 -13.49 -16.75 -12.02
C LYS A 248 -15.02 -16.79 -12.15
N LEU A 249 -15.75 -15.99 -11.37
CA LEU A 249 -17.20 -15.89 -11.50
C LEU A 249 -17.60 -15.19 -12.79
N VAL A 250 -16.91 -14.09 -13.13
CA VAL A 250 -17.12 -13.36 -14.39
C VAL A 250 -16.84 -14.25 -15.61
N LEU A 251 -15.75 -15.01 -15.59
CA LEU A 251 -15.39 -15.95 -16.66
C LEU A 251 -16.38 -17.12 -16.81
N LYS A 252 -17.23 -17.36 -15.80
CA LYS A 252 -18.36 -18.29 -15.85
C LYS A 252 -19.67 -17.63 -16.32
N GLY A 253 -19.61 -16.38 -16.75
CA GLY A 253 -20.78 -15.60 -17.20
C GLY A 253 -21.61 -14.99 -16.08
N GLN A 254 -21.14 -15.04 -14.81
CA GLN A 254 -21.88 -14.44 -13.70
C GLN A 254 -21.65 -12.93 -13.63
N LYS A 255 -22.70 -12.20 -13.26
CA LYS A 255 -22.62 -10.75 -13.06
C LYS A 255 -21.95 -10.44 -11.72
N VAL A 256 -20.79 -9.80 -11.77
CA VAL A 256 -20.06 -9.32 -10.59
C VAL A 256 -19.98 -7.79 -10.61
N ALA A 257 -20.24 -7.16 -9.47
CA ALA A 257 -20.28 -5.70 -9.37
C ALA A 257 -18.96 -5.05 -9.81
N GLY A 258 -19.07 -4.05 -10.68
CA GLY A 258 -17.94 -3.29 -11.22
C GLY A 258 -17.04 -4.07 -12.18
N PHE A 259 -17.44 -5.24 -12.67
CA PHE A 259 -16.81 -5.93 -13.80
C PHE A 259 -17.68 -5.82 -15.04
N LEU A 260 -17.05 -5.87 -16.21
CA LEU A 260 -17.77 -6.01 -17.48
C LEU A 260 -18.38 -7.42 -17.60
N PRO A 261 -19.48 -7.58 -18.36
CA PRO A 261 -20.00 -8.90 -18.72
C PRO A 261 -18.98 -9.73 -19.51
N LEU A 262 -19.08 -11.05 -19.42
CA LEU A 262 -18.18 -11.98 -20.13
C LEU A 262 -18.09 -11.70 -21.63
N LYS A 263 -19.23 -11.42 -22.29
CA LYS A 263 -19.26 -11.12 -23.72
C LYS A 263 -18.34 -9.96 -24.09
N GLU A 264 -18.43 -8.86 -23.35
CA GLU A 264 -17.56 -7.69 -23.59
C GLU A 264 -16.09 -8.00 -23.29
N ILE A 265 -15.81 -8.83 -22.27
CA ILE A 265 -14.43 -9.24 -21.96
C ILE A 265 -13.84 -10.09 -23.09
N ILE A 266 -14.62 -11.01 -23.67
CA ILE A 266 -14.20 -11.81 -24.84
C ILE A 266 -13.90 -10.88 -26.02
N GLU A 267 -14.83 -9.96 -26.35
CA GLU A 267 -14.63 -8.98 -27.43
C GLU A 267 -13.36 -8.14 -27.23
N LYS A 268 -13.01 -7.78 -25.98
CA LYS A 268 -11.74 -7.11 -25.69
C LYS A 268 -10.54 -8.05 -25.76
N GLY A 269 -10.70 -9.32 -25.40
CA GLY A 269 -9.66 -10.33 -25.44
C GLY A 269 -9.22 -10.71 -26.86
N GLU A 270 -10.15 -10.70 -27.81
CA GLU A 270 -9.88 -10.94 -29.24
C GLU A 270 -8.86 -9.93 -29.80
N VAL A 271 -8.88 -8.67 -29.33
CA VAL A 271 -7.92 -7.63 -29.73
C VAL A 271 -6.47 -7.97 -29.32
N TYR A 272 -6.30 -8.86 -28.34
CA TYR A 272 -5.00 -9.24 -27.79
C TYR A 272 -4.66 -10.72 -27.99
N ASP A 273 -5.38 -11.41 -28.88
CA ASP A 273 -5.24 -12.85 -29.16
C ASP A 273 -5.31 -13.71 -27.89
N ILE A 274 -6.26 -13.41 -26.99
CA ILE A 274 -6.49 -14.18 -25.77
C ILE A 274 -7.66 -15.14 -25.99
N GLU A 275 -7.40 -16.44 -25.85
CA GLU A 275 -8.41 -17.49 -25.91
C GLU A 275 -9.18 -17.59 -24.57
N PHE A 276 -10.50 -17.80 -24.65
CA PHE A 276 -11.43 -17.84 -23.52
C PHE A 276 -11.97 -19.23 -23.21
#